data_AF-A0AAX1XHC6-F1
#
_entry.id   AF-A0AAX1XHC6-F1
#
_cell.length_a   1.000
_cell.length_b   1.000
_cell.length_c   1.000
_cell.angle_alpha   90.00
_cell.angle_beta   90.00
_cell.angle_gamma   90.00
#
_symmetry.space_group_name_H-M   'P 1'
#
loop_
_entity.id
_entity.type
_entity.pdbx_description
1 polymer ?
#
loop_
_entity_poly.entity_id
_entity_poly.type
_entity_poly.pdbx_seq_one_letter_code
_entity_poly.pdbx_strand_id
1 'polypeptide(L)'
;MFKSTHVYYRFKKGEVQATHVESGKTVNKICSALAHPRTLMGDFFEIEKCLKDISAELLPKTLFSSSPIAIVQLLEVSEGGYTNVEVRAFREAVLGTGARRVYFPESQSVLSSSEIRSLSFWELPNV
;
A
#
# COMPACT_ATOMS: atom_id res chain seq x y z
N MET A 1 -13.25 22.28 -1.76
CA MET A 1 -12.97 21.13 -0.88
C MET A 1 -12.40 20.02 -1.75
N PHE A 2 -11.11 19.70 -1.63
CA PHE A 2 -10.51 18.64 -2.45
C PHE A 2 -11.07 17.28 -2.00
N LYS A 3 -11.61 16.50 -2.93
CA LYS A 3 -12.12 15.15 -2.65
C LYS A 3 -10.93 14.26 -2.30
N SER A 4 -10.96 13.60 -1.14
CA SER A 4 -9.91 12.63 -0.78
C SER A 4 -9.90 11.48 -1.78
N THR A 5 -8.71 11.15 -2.28
CA THR A 5 -8.43 9.98 -3.10
C THR A 5 -7.76 8.92 -2.23
N HIS A 6 -8.16 7.65 -2.36
CA HIS A 6 -7.59 6.55 -1.60
C HIS A 6 -7.01 5.49 -2.53
N VAL A 7 -5.81 5.03 -2.20
CA VAL A 7 -5.17 3.90 -2.85
C VAL A 7 -4.99 2.80 -1.82
N TYR A 8 -5.54 1.64 -2.11
CA TYR A 8 -5.46 0.48 -1.25
C TYR A 8 -4.47 -0.53 -1.83
N TYR A 9 -3.33 -0.67 -1.18
CA TYR A 9 -2.30 -1.64 -1.50
C TYR A 9 -2.48 -2.91 -0.67
N ARG A 10 -2.42 -4.05 -1.34
CA ARG A 10 -2.40 -5.39 -0.76
C ARG A 10 -1.12 -6.09 -1.19
N PHE A 11 -0.25 -6.33 -0.23
CA PHE A 11 1.04 -6.99 -0.44
C PHE A 11 0.95 -8.48 -0.09
N LYS A 12 1.54 -9.31 -0.95
CA LYS A 12 1.72 -10.76 -0.76
C LYS A 12 3.11 -11.16 -1.29
N LYS A 13 3.52 -12.42 -1.13
CA LYS A 13 4.80 -12.88 -1.64
C LYS A 13 4.90 -12.65 -3.14
N GLY A 14 5.89 -11.88 -3.55
CA GLY A 14 6.21 -11.67 -4.95
C GLY A 14 5.20 -10.85 -5.75
N GLU A 15 4.12 -10.33 -5.14
CA GLU A 15 3.12 -9.53 -5.84
C GLU A 15 2.50 -8.44 -4.96
N VAL A 16 2.04 -7.39 -5.63
CA VAL A 16 1.29 -6.30 -5.00
C VAL A 16 0.10 -5.92 -5.89
N GLN A 17 -1.06 -5.85 -5.26
CA GLN A 17 -2.28 -5.38 -5.87
C GLN A 17 -2.64 -4.01 -5.30
N ALA A 18 -2.86 -3.03 -6.16
CA ALA A 18 -3.30 -1.70 -5.77
C ALA A 18 -4.67 -1.38 -6.40
N THR A 19 -5.59 -0.88 -5.58
CA THR A 19 -6.93 -0.47 -6.01
C THR A 19 -7.14 1.01 -5.72
N HIS A 20 -7.54 1.76 -6.74
CA HIS A 20 -8.03 3.13 -6.58
C HIS A 20 -9.49 3.07 -6.15
N VAL A 21 -9.74 3.42 -4.89
CA VAL A 21 -11.02 3.13 -4.21
C VAL A 21 -12.18 3.93 -4.79
N GLU A 22 -11.91 5.10 -5.37
CA GLU A 22 -12.92 5.97 -5.96
C GLU A 22 -13.41 5.47 -7.32
N SER A 23 -12.54 4.92 -8.16
CA SER A 23 -12.93 4.41 -9.49
C SER A 23 -13.09 2.89 -9.55
N GLY A 24 -12.63 2.16 -8.54
CA GLY A 24 -12.55 0.69 -8.56
C GLY A 24 -11.45 0.13 -9.46
N LYS A 25 -10.68 0.98 -10.17
CA LYS A 25 -9.56 0.54 -11.00
C LYS A 25 -8.57 -0.22 -10.13
N THR A 26 -8.12 -1.37 -10.60
CA THR A 26 -7.15 -2.21 -9.91
C THR A 26 -6.00 -2.56 -10.83
N VAL A 27 -4.79 -2.53 -10.30
CA VAL A 27 -3.56 -2.94 -10.97
C VAL A 27 -2.91 -4.02 -10.10
N ASN A 28 -2.52 -5.15 -10.71
CA ASN A 28 -1.70 -6.16 -10.05
C ASN A 28 -0.33 -6.19 -10.72
N LYS A 29 0.75 -6.24 -9.93
CA LYS A 29 2.10 -6.41 -10.45
C LYS A 29 2.87 -7.45 -9.66
N ILE A 30 3.65 -8.23 -10.41
CA ILE A 30 4.69 -9.10 -9.87
C ILE A 30 5.88 -8.20 -9.47
N CYS A 31 6.40 -8.42 -8.27
CA CYS A 31 7.57 -7.74 -7.73
C CYS A 31 8.44 -8.76 -6.99
N SER A 32 9.53 -9.22 -7.61
CA SER A 32 10.44 -10.22 -7.05
C SER A 32 11.05 -9.81 -5.71
N ALA A 33 11.22 -8.50 -5.47
CA ALA A 33 11.70 -7.96 -4.20
C ALA A 33 10.75 -8.24 -3.01
N LEU A 34 9.48 -8.59 -3.28
CA LEU A 34 8.52 -9.06 -2.26
C LEU A 34 8.62 -10.57 -1.98
N ALA A 35 9.49 -11.31 -2.66
CA ALA A 35 9.54 -12.77 -2.59
C ALA A 35 10.58 -13.33 -1.60
N HIS A 36 11.23 -12.46 -0.80
CA HIS A 36 12.27 -12.87 0.13
C HIS A 36 11.70 -13.80 1.23
N PRO A 37 12.42 -14.87 1.64
CA PRO A 37 11.87 -15.90 2.52
C PRO A 37 11.53 -15.45 3.94
N ARG A 38 12.12 -14.35 4.42
CA ARG A 38 11.97 -13.85 5.81
C ARG A 38 11.29 -12.48 5.94
N THR A 39 10.99 -11.82 4.83
CA THR A 39 10.37 -10.49 4.84
C THR A 39 9.74 -10.19 3.49
N LEU A 40 8.62 -9.47 3.47
CA LEU A 40 8.11 -8.89 2.22
C LEU A 40 8.93 -7.68 1.77
N MET A 41 9.78 -7.10 2.62
CA MET A 41 10.67 -5.98 2.28
C MET A 41 12.06 -6.50 1.90
N GLY A 42 12.15 -7.28 0.81
CA GLY A 42 13.41 -7.88 0.38
C GLY A 42 14.42 -6.89 -0.19
N ASP A 43 13.95 -5.95 -1.02
CA ASP A 43 14.73 -4.81 -1.53
C ASP A 43 13.87 -3.55 -1.58
N PHE A 44 14.24 -2.55 -0.79
CA PHE A 44 13.50 -1.30 -0.67
C PHE A 44 13.37 -0.54 -1.99
N PHE A 45 14.46 -0.42 -2.76
CA PHE A 45 14.48 0.40 -3.97
C PHE A 45 13.70 -0.25 -5.11
N GLU A 46 13.80 -1.58 -5.24
CA GLU A 46 13.00 -2.33 -6.21
C GLU A 46 11.50 -2.26 -5.88
N ILE A 47 11.14 -2.36 -4.60
CA ILE A 47 9.75 -2.21 -4.14
C ILE A 47 9.25 -0.79 -4.42
N GLU A 48 10.00 0.24 -4.02
CA GLU A 48 9.61 1.63 -4.25
C GLU A 48 9.40 1.91 -5.74
N LYS A 49 10.30 1.43 -6.60
CA LYS A 49 10.15 1.53 -8.06
C LYS A 49 8.89 0.83 -8.56
N CYS A 50 8.63 -0.39 -8.10
CA CYS A 50 7.41 -1.12 -8.46
C CYS A 50 6.14 -0.34 -8.07
N LEU A 51 6.12 0.23 -6.86
CA LEU A 51 4.99 1.03 -6.38
C LEU A 51 4.81 2.34 -7.15
N LYS A 52 5.89 3.00 -7.57
CA LYS A 52 5.85 4.17 -8.45
C LYS A 52 5.23 3.82 -9.80
N ASP A 53 5.62 2.70 -10.41
CA ASP A 53 5.04 2.25 -11.67
C ASP A 53 3.54 1.94 -11.54
N ILE A 54 3.15 1.26 -10.46
CA ILE A 54 1.73 0.99 -10.16
C ILE A 54 0.96 2.29 -10.01
N SER A 55 1.51 3.25 -9.27
CA SER A 55 0.85 4.53 -9.01
C SER A 55 0.66 5.34 -10.30
N ALA A 56 1.66 5.33 -11.19
CA ALA A 56 1.59 5.97 -12.50
C ALA A 56 0.56 5.33 -13.45
N GLU A 57 0.32 4.02 -13.32
CA GLU A 57 -0.71 3.31 -14.08
C GLU A 57 -2.10 3.50 -13.46
N LEU A 58 -2.18 3.48 -12.13
CA LEU A 58 -3.43 3.46 -11.37
C LEU A 58 -4.10 4.84 -11.32
N LEU A 59 -3.31 5.90 -11.05
CA LEU A 59 -3.82 7.24 -10.82
C LEU A 59 -4.00 8.02 -12.14
N PRO A 60 -5.04 8.86 -12.23
CA PRO A 60 -5.23 9.72 -13.40
C PRO A 60 -4.12 10.77 -13.47
N LYS A 61 -3.57 11.00 -14.67
CA LYS A 61 -2.52 12.00 -14.94
C LYS A 61 -3.09 13.42 -15.02
N THR A 62 -3.75 13.90 -13.96
CA THR A 62 -4.32 15.26 -13.91
C THR A 62 -3.48 16.16 -13.00
N LEU A 63 -3.16 17.36 -13.50
CA LEU A 63 -2.36 18.39 -12.78
C LEU A 63 -3.03 18.91 -11.49
N PHE A 64 -4.30 18.58 -11.27
CA PHE A 64 -5.10 19.01 -10.11
C PHE A 64 -5.56 17.86 -9.21
N SER A 65 -5.00 16.66 -9.40
CA SER A 65 -5.26 15.51 -8.53
C SER A 65 -4.65 15.73 -7.14
N SER A 66 -5.44 15.58 -6.08
CA SER A 66 -4.92 15.59 -4.72
C SER A 66 -4.04 14.37 -4.46
N SER A 67 -2.93 14.55 -3.72
CA SER A 67 -2.11 13.44 -3.25
C SER A 67 -2.96 12.40 -2.50
N PRO A 68 -2.87 11.10 -2.85
CA PRO A 68 -3.73 10.08 -2.30
C PRO A 68 -3.38 9.76 -0.85
N ILE A 69 -4.37 9.24 -0.13
CA ILE A 69 -4.19 8.54 1.15
C ILE A 69 -3.98 7.06 0.81
N ALA A 70 -2.88 6.49 1.26
CA ALA A 70 -2.56 5.08 1.04
C ALA A 70 -2.99 4.22 2.24
N ILE A 71 -3.60 3.08 1.95
CA ILE A 71 -3.93 2.04 2.92
C ILE A 71 -3.12 0.82 2.53
N VAL A 72 -2.25 0.36 3.42
CA VAL A 72 -1.27 -0.68 3.15
C VAL A 72 -1.58 -1.90 4.00
N GLN A 73 -2.08 -2.95 3.35
CA GLN A 73 -2.33 -4.21 4.01
C GLN A 73 -1.28 -5.24 3.62
N LEU A 74 -0.62 -5.80 4.63
CA LEU A 74 0.39 -6.85 4.50
C LEU A 74 -0.31 -8.19 4.78
N LEU A 75 -0.69 -8.93 3.72
CA LEU A 75 -1.57 -10.10 3.84
C LEU A 75 -0.85 -11.39 4.20
N GLU A 76 0.48 -11.43 4.07
CA GLU A 76 1.27 -12.55 4.55
C GLU A 76 1.85 -12.27 5.92
N VAL A 77 1.88 -13.30 6.74
CA VAL A 77 2.46 -13.24 8.08
C VAL A 77 3.94 -13.60 7.96
N SER A 78 4.83 -12.63 8.20
CA SER A 78 6.22 -12.94 8.54
C SER A 78 6.23 -13.70 9.86
N GLU A 79 7.09 -14.72 10.02
CA GLU A 79 7.19 -15.45 11.28
C GLU A 79 7.46 -14.47 12.45
N GLY A 80 6.49 -14.30 13.35
CA GLY A 80 6.57 -13.33 14.45
C GLY A 80 5.95 -11.95 14.19
N GLY A 81 5.29 -11.74 13.04
CA GLY A 81 4.69 -10.47 12.64
C GLY A 81 5.69 -9.52 11.98
N TYR A 82 5.22 -8.33 11.57
CA TYR A 82 6.08 -7.31 10.99
C TYR A 82 6.77 -6.49 12.07
N THR A 83 8.07 -6.33 11.93
CA THR A 83 8.85 -5.43 12.79
C THR A 83 8.53 -3.97 12.48
N ASN A 84 8.78 -3.08 13.44
CA ASN A 84 8.68 -1.64 13.25
C ASN A 84 9.58 -1.12 12.10
N VAL A 85 10.74 -1.75 11.87
CA VAL A 85 11.64 -1.41 10.76
C VAL A 85 11.00 -1.74 9.42
N GLU A 86 10.38 -2.91 9.28
CA GLU A 86 9.69 -3.31 8.04
C GLU A 86 8.48 -2.42 7.76
N VAL A 87 7.65 -2.15 8.76
CA VAL A 87 6.50 -1.23 8.63
C VAL A 87 6.99 0.16 8.20
N ARG A 88 8.06 0.67 8.81
CA ARG A 88 8.65 1.95 8.43
C ARG A 88 9.17 1.93 6.99
N ALA A 89 9.85 0.87 6.58
CA ALA A 89 10.32 0.74 5.20
C ALA A 89 9.16 0.75 4.19
N PHE A 90 8.05 0.04 4.46
CA PHE A 90 6.86 0.11 3.62
C PHE A 90 6.24 1.51 3.61
N ARG A 91 6.20 2.18 4.76
CA ARG A 91 5.67 3.55 4.88
C ARG A 91 6.46 4.49 3.98
N GLU A 92 7.78 4.47 4.05
CA GLU A 92 8.66 5.30 3.22
C GLU A 92 8.53 4.97 1.73
N ALA A 93 8.49 3.68 1.36
CA ALA A 93 8.34 3.27 -0.04
C ALA A 93 7.02 3.77 -0.65
N VAL A 94 5.94 3.75 0.14
CA VAL A 94 4.62 4.23 -0.29
C VAL A 94 4.54 5.76 -0.29
N LEU A 95 5.17 6.45 0.67
CA LEU A 95 5.29 7.91 0.62
C LEU A 95 6.07 8.36 -0.62
N GLY A 96 7.09 7.61 -1.02
CA GLY A 96 7.87 7.82 -2.24
C GLY A 96 7.05 7.80 -3.54
N THR A 97 5.81 7.29 -3.53
CA THR A 97 4.91 7.33 -4.69
C THR A 97 4.10 8.63 -4.81
N GLY A 98 4.23 9.53 -3.83
CA GLY A 98 3.45 10.77 -3.76
C GLY A 98 2.19 10.69 -2.89
N ALA A 99 2.03 9.61 -2.13
CA ALA A 99 1.01 9.52 -1.10
C ALA A 99 1.27 10.56 0.02
N ARG A 100 0.21 11.20 0.52
CA ARG A 100 0.35 12.19 1.61
C ARG A 100 0.25 11.60 3.02
N ARG A 101 -0.37 10.42 3.13
CA ARG A 101 -0.58 9.68 4.39
C ARG A 101 -0.61 8.19 4.07
N VAL A 102 -0.16 7.38 5.01
CA VAL A 102 -0.13 5.92 4.91
C VAL A 102 -0.69 5.35 6.21
N TYR A 103 -1.61 4.40 6.09
CA TYR A 103 -2.19 3.64 7.21
C TYR A 103 -1.98 2.15 7.01
N PHE A 104 -1.86 1.41 8.11
CA PHE A 104 -1.55 -0.03 8.07
C PHE A 104 -2.60 -0.84 8.83
N PRO A 105 -3.68 -1.28 8.17
CA PRO A 105 -4.72 -2.06 8.84
C PRO A 105 -4.19 -3.39 9.38
N GLU A 106 -4.49 -3.67 10.64
CA GLU A 106 -4.30 -4.97 11.29
C GLU A 106 -5.49 -5.88 10.94
N SER A 107 -5.52 -6.34 9.69
CA SER A 107 -6.51 -7.31 9.24
C SER A 107 -5.91 -8.26 8.21
N GLN A 108 -6.35 -9.51 8.22
CA GLN A 108 -6.08 -10.47 7.15
C GLN A 108 -7.20 -10.51 6.09
N SER A 109 -8.39 -10.01 6.40
CA SER A 109 -9.50 -9.92 5.46
C SER A 109 -9.40 -8.64 4.63
N VAL A 110 -9.82 -8.73 3.36
CA VAL A 110 -9.85 -7.57 2.47
C VAL A 110 -10.85 -6.54 3.02
N LEU A 111 -10.41 -5.30 3.16
CA LEU A 111 -11.26 -4.20 3.62
C LEU A 111 -12.25 -3.76 2.54
N SER A 112 -13.45 -3.38 2.96
CA SER A 112 -14.43 -2.77 2.07
C SER A 112 -14.05 -1.33 1.71
N SER A 113 -14.53 -0.87 0.55
CA SER A 113 -14.35 0.53 0.13
C SER A 113 -14.94 1.53 1.13
N SER A 114 -15.99 1.16 1.87
CA SER A 114 -16.55 1.98 2.94
C SER A 114 -15.61 2.14 4.12
N GLU A 115 -15.06 1.03 4.64
CA GLU A 115 -14.11 1.04 5.76
C GLU A 115 -12.85 1.85 5.40
N ILE A 116 -12.38 1.73 4.16
CA ILE A 116 -11.22 2.49 3.68
C ILE A 116 -11.52 3.99 3.64
N ARG A 117 -12.68 4.39 3.11
CA ARG A 117 -13.06 5.80 2.99
C ARG A 117 -13.29 6.46 4.35
N SER A 118 -13.80 5.72 5.33
CA SER A 118 -14.03 6.20 6.70
C SER A 118 -12.84 5.98 7.64
N LEU A 119 -11.77 5.33 7.16
CA LEU A 119 -10.62 4.89 7.98
C LEU A 119 -11.05 4.10 9.22
N SER A 120 -12.03 3.22 9.05
CA SER A 120 -12.64 2.43 10.14
C SER A 120 -11.99 1.05 10.22
N PHE A 121 -10.76 1.00 10.72
CA PHE A 121 -10.01 -0.23 10.96
C PHE A 121 -8.99 0.00 12.09
N TRP A 122 -8.57 -1.09 12.73
CA TRP A 122 -7.44 -1.06 13.64
C TRP A 122 -6.14 -1.01 12.85
N GLU A 123 -5.17 -0.22 13.30
CA GLU A 123 -3.84 -0.20 12.71
C GLU A 123 -2.90 -1.14 13.45
N LEU A 124 -1.88 -1.64 12.75
CA LEU A 124 -0.82 -2.42 13.36
C LEU A 124 -0.24 -1.68 14.58
N PRO A 125 0.21 -2.40 15.62
CA PRO A 125 0.84 -1.77 16.77
C PRO A 125 2.18 -1.14 16.39
N ASN A 126 2.45 0.09 16.88
CA ASN A 126 3.71 0.85 16.72
C ASN A 126 4.01 1.40 15.30
N VAL A 127 2.97 1.83 14.57
CA VAL A 127 3.06 2.38 13.19
C VAL A 127 3.16 3.91 13.18
#